data_AF-A0A3R7AC09-F1
#
_entry.id   AF-A0A3R7AC09-F1
#
_cell.length_a   1.000
_cell.length_b   1.000
_cell.length_c   1.000
_cell.angle_alpha   90.00
_cell.angle_beta   90.00
_cell.angle_gamma   90.00
#
_symmetry.space_group_name_H-M   'P 1'
#
loop_
_entity.id
_entity.type
_entity.pdbx_description
1 polymer ?
#
loop_
_entity_poly.entity_id
_entity_poly.type
_entity_poly.pdbx_seq_one_letter_code
_entity_poly.pdbx_strand_id
1 'polypeptide(L)'
;MGFAYQKGQTRFYLAESTHNVAFRTTYLRKKLANRSDAGAPLLPEVYLDESFCNLNHSPGKTWVDETLLFTPPYHPELQPIEVVWGVVKNRIGVRPSKDMGELRTRLELEFSSIESSHWLGAYRKAQSFEDMYFSTAEDALLGDEASDADSDLLRESCDSE
;
A
#
# COMPACT_ATOMS: atom_id res chain seq x y z
N MET A 1 -12.70 19.62 -31.42
CA MET A 1 -11.64 19.06 -30.57
C MET A 1 -12.28 18.70 -29.23
N GLY A 2 -12.54 17.41 -29.02
CA GLY A 2 -13.33 16.91 -27.88
C GLY A 2 -12.44 16.49 -26.72
N PHE A 3 -12.10 17.44 -25.85
CA PHE A 3 -11.55 17.13 -24.54
C PHE A 3 -12.57 17.50 -23.48
N ALA A 4 -12.95 16.51 -22.65
CA ALA A 4 -13.81 16.71 -21.50
C ALA A 4 -12.97 16.66 -20.23
N TYR A 5 -13.24 17.58 -19.31
CA TYR A 5 -12.64 17.58 -17.98
C TYR A 5 -13.18 16.39 -17.19
N GLN A 6 -12.29 15.46 -16.83
CA GLN A 6 -12.60 14.36 -15.93
C GLN A 6 -11.79 14.56 -14.65
N LYS A 7 -12.47 14.56 -13.50
CA LYS A 7 -11.81 14.59 -12.19
C LYS A 7 -11.06 13.26 -12.07
N GLY A 8 -9.74 13.29 -12.12
CA GLY A 8 -8.92 12.07 -12.13
C GLY A 8 -9.29 11.17 -10.96
N GLN A 9 -9.73 9.94 -11.24
CA GLN A 9 -9.82 8.92 -10.21
C GLN A 9 -8.38 8.61 -9.77
N THR A 10 -8.12 8.75 -8.48
CA THR A 10 -6.87 8.40 -7.85
C THR A 10 -6.60 6.91 -8.06
N ARG A 11 -5.74 6.60 -9.04
CA ARG A 11 -5.13 5.29 -9.35
C ARG A 11 -6.11 4.13 -9.51
N PHE A 12 -6.24 3.62 -10.75
CA PHE A 12 -6.98 2.39 -11.03
C PHE A 12 -6.15 1.17 -10.63
N TYR A 13 -6.26 0.73 -9.37
CA TYR A 13 -5.57 -0.47 -8.85
C TYR A 13 -5.95 -1.77 -9.57
N LEU A 14 -7.11 -1.79 -10.25
CA LEU A 14 -7.56 -2.89 -11.11
C LEU A 14 -6.82 -2.96 -12.46
N ALA A 15 -6.11 -1.90 -12.86
CA ALA A 15 -5.34 -1.86 -14.11
C ALA A 15 -3.89 -2.34 -13.94
N GLU A 16 -3.56 -2.95 -12.81
CA GLU A 16 -2.23 -3.43 -12.50
C GLU A 16 -1.88 -4.74 -13.20
N SER A 17 -0.59 -4.97 -13.45
CA SER A 17 -0.12 -6.24 -13.98
C SER A 17 -0.44 -7.38 -13.01
N THR A 18 -0.67 -8.58 -13.54
CA THR A 18 -0.90 -9.80 -12.74
C THR A 18 0.21 -10.04 -11.71
N HIS A 19 1.46 -9.69 -12.06
CA HIS A 19 2.59 -9.77 -11.14
C HIS A 19 2.45 -8.82 -9.95
N ASN A 20 2.07 -7.55 -10.18
CA ASN A 20 1.89 -6.58 -9.11
C ASN A 20 0.72 -6.96 -8.19
N VAL A 21 -0.37 -7.47 -8.76
CA VAL A 21 -1.52 -7.98 -8.00
C VAL A 21 -1.09 -9.15 -7.11
N ALA A 22 -0.38 -10.15 -7.65
CA ALA A 22 0.10 -11.29 -6.88
C ALA A 22 1.08 -10.88 -5.76
N PHE A 23 1.97 -9.92 -6.05
CA PHE A 23 2.91 -9.36 -5.08
C PHE A 23 2.18 -8.65 -3.94
N ARG A 24 1.19 -7.80 -4.27
CA ARG A 24 0.35 -7.13 -3.27
C ARG A 24 -0.43 -8.12 -2.43
N THR A 25 -1.06 -9.13 -3.03
CA THR A 25 -1.79 -10.16 -2.28
C THR A 25 -0.88 -10.90 -1.30
N THR A 26 0.36 -11.22 -1.70
CA THR A 26 1.34 -11.86 -0.81
C THR A 26 1.75 -10.94 0.34
N TYR A 27 2.00 -9.66 0.05
CA TYR A 27 2.30 -8.64 1.05
C TYR A 27 1.15 -8.49 2.07
N LEU A 28 -0.08 -8.30 1.59
CA LEU A 28 -1.26 -8.09 2.42
C LEU A 28 -1.54 -9.29 3.33
N ARG A 29 -1.40 -10.52 2.82
CA ARG A 29 -1.55 -11.73 3.64
C ARG A 29 -0.57 -11.77 4.81
N LYS A 30 0.71 -11.49 4.56
CA LYS A 30 1.73 -11.44 5.62
C LYS A 30 1.47 -10.29 6.61
N LYS A 31 1.04 -9.13 6.10
CA LYS A 31 0.66 -7.97 6.94
C LYS A 31 -0.51 -8.27 7.86
N LEU A 32 -1.59 -8.85 7.33
CA LEU A 32 -2.77 -9.20 8.10
C LEU A 32 -2.49 -10.33 9.09
N ALA A 33 -1.64 -11.30 8.75
CA ALA A 33 -1.20 -12.34 9.68
C ALA A 33 -0.39 -11.79 10.86
N ASN A 34 0.27 -10.65 10.69
CA ASN A 34 0.97 -9.94 11.77
C ASN A 34 0.05 -9.00 12.58
N ARG A 35 -1.27 -9.03 12.36
CA ARG A 35 -2.21 -8.11 13.00
C ARG A 35 -3.08 -8.85 14.01
N SER A 36 -3.22 -8.29 15.22
CA SER A 36 -4.19 -8.74 16.22
C SER A 36 -5.61 -8.30 15.88
N ASP A 37 -6.62 -8.89 16.54
CA ASP A 37 -8.03 -8.51 16.41
C ASP A 37 -8.29 -7.04 16.76
N ALA A 38 -7.46 -6.46 17.64
CA ALA A 38 -7.51 -5.05 18.02
C ALA A 38 -6.79 -4.12 17.02
N GLY A 39 -6.21 -4.67 15.95
CA GLY A 39 -5.45 -3.94 14.94
C GLY A 39 -4.01 -3.61 15.33
N ALA A 40 -3.50 -4.08 16.46
CA ALA A 40 -2.10 -3.88 16.84
C ALA A 40 -1.18 -4.92 16.17
N PRO A 41 0.05 -4.55 15.76
CA PRO A 41 1.01 -5.50 15.21
C PRO A 41 1.50 -6.49 16.28
N LEU A 42 1.61 -7.76 15.92
CA LEU A 42 2.10 -8.85 16.79
C LEU A 42 3.63 -8.86 16.87
N LEU A 43 4.28 -8.63 15.73
CA LEU A 43 5.73 -8.49 15.58
C LEU A 43 6.09 -7.05 15.18
N PRO A 44 7.29 -6.56 15.55
CA PRO A 44 7.75 -5.24 15.15
C PRO A 44 7.77 -5.06 13.63
N GLU A 45 7.32 -3.89 13.17
CA GLU A 45 7.30 -3.54 11.76
C GLU A 45 8.24 -2.36 11.52
N VAL A 46 9.18 -2.52 10.59
CA VAL A 46 10.15 -1.49 10.22
C VAL A 46 9.81 -0.97 8.83
N TYR A 47 9.62 0.34 8.73
CA TYR A 47 9.31 1.02 7.47
C TYR A 47 10.51 1.84 7.02
N LEU A 48 10.95 1.56 5.79
CA LEU A 48 12.03 2.29 5.14
C LEU A 48 11.44 3.18 4.05
N ASP A 49 12.00 4.37 3.87
CA ASP A 49 11.66 5.26 2.77
C ASP A 49 12.05 4.60 1.43
N GLU A 50 11.15 4.66 0.45
CA GLU A 50 11.28 3.99 -0.86
C GLU A 50 12.59 4.37 -1.57
N SER A 51 13.10 5.58 -1.30
CA SER A 51 14.33 6.09 -1.90
C SER A 51 15.61 5.38 -1.41
N PHE A 52 15.57 4.70 -0.26
CA PHE A 52 16.75 4.08 0.35
C PHE A 52 16.92 2.59 0.04
N CYS A 53 15.88 1.91 -0.44
CA CYS A 53 15.90 0.50 -0.80
C CYS A 53 15.26 0.29 -2.16
N ASN A 54 15.82 0.93 -3.20
CA ASN A 54 15.43 0.64 -4.57
C ASN A 54 15.55 -0.87 -4.83
N LEU A 55 14.47 -1.42 -5.40
CA LEU A 55 14.22 -2.79 -5.85
C LEU A 55 15.33 -3.43 -6.73
N ASN A 56 16.40 -2.68 -7.04
CA ASN A 56 17.49 -3.03 -7.97
C ASN A 56 18.91 -2.91 -7.36
N HIS A 57 19.06 -2.55 -6.08
CA HIS A 57 20.38 -2.38 -5.45
C HIS A 57 20.81 -3.52 -4.52
N SER A 58 19.97 -4.52 -4.30
CA SER A 58 20.43 -5.78 -3.71
C SER A 58 21.14 -6.60 -4.79
N PRO A 59 22.47 -6.85 -4.68
CA PRO A 59 23.13 -7.78 -5.58
C PRO A 59 22.42 -9.13 -5.50
N GLY A 60 22.37 -9.88 -6.62
CA GLY A 60 21.57 -11.12 -6.78
C GLY A 60 21.87 -12.25 -5.78
N LYS A 61 22.77 -12.05 -4.83
CA LYS A 61 23.01 -12.89 -3.65
C LYS A 61 23.09 -11.98 -2.42
N THR A 62 21.95 -11.77 -1.76
CA THR A 62 21.88 -11.04 -0.50
C THR A 62 21.09 -11.89 0.50
N TRP A 63 21.54 -11.95 1.75
CA TRP A 63 20.77 -12.55 2.83
C TRP A 63 19.59 -11.62 3.13
N VAL A 64 18.38 -12.12 2.94
CA VAL A 64 17.15 -11.43 3.33
C VAL A 64 16.54 -12.16 4.51
N ASP A 65 16.10 -11.41 5.51
CA ASP A 65 15.28 -11.96 6.59
C ASP A 65 13.90 -12.31 6.03
N GLU A 66 13.37 -13.49 6.35
CA GLU A 66 12.03 -13.92 5.92
C GLU A 66 10.92 -13.05 6.52
N THR A 67 11.22 -12.34 7.61
CA THR A 67 10.33 -11.36 8.24
C THR A 67 10.24 -10.04 7.49
N LEU A 68 11.18 -9.76 6.57
CA LEU A 68 11.23 -8.51 5.82
C LEU A 68 10.17 -8.51 4.71
N LEU A 69 9.27 -7.53 4.78
CA LEU A 69 8.21 -7.32 3.79
C LEU A 69 8.56 -6.12 2.93
N PHE A 70 8.70 -6.35 1.63
CA PHE A 70 8.80 -5.27 0.66
C PHE A 70 7.41 -4.79 0.30
N THR A 71 7.21 -3.46 0.33
CA THR A 71 5.95 -2.88 -0.13
C THR A 71 5.81 -3.08 -1.64
N PRO A 72 4.59 -3.42 -2.11
CA PRO A 72 4.34 -3.54 -3.54
C PRO A 72 4.65 -2.22 -4.26
N PRO A 73 5.23 -2.27 -5.47
CA PRO A 73 5.58 -1.06 -6.21
C PRO A 73 4.32 -0.23 -6.49
N TYR A 74 4.46 1.10 -6.46
CA TYR A 74 3.38 2.07 -6.70
C TYR A 74 2.30 2.16 -5.60
N HIS A 75 2.58 1.65 -4.40
CA HIS A 75 1.67 1.70 -3.24
C HIS A 75 2.21 2.45 -2.00
N PRO A 76 2.60 3.74 -2.14
CA PRO A 76 3.09 4.56 -1.02
C PRO A 76 2.04 4.74 0.09
N GLU A 77 0.75 4.57 -0.20
CA GLU A 77 -0.32 4.60 0.79
C GLU A 77 -0.24 3.47 1.83
N LEU A 78 0.46 2.37 1.52
CA LEU A 78 0.75 1.26 2.43
C LEU A 78 1.97 1.52 3.35
N GLN A 79 2.60 2.68 3.21
CA GLN A 79 3.79 3.06 3.97
C GLN A 79 3.50 4.22 4.92
N PRO A 80 3.28 3.98 6.23
CA PRO A 80 3.07 5.03 7.23
C PRO A 80 4.17 6.09 7.26
N ILE A 81 5.42 5.72 6.92
CA ILE A 81 6.55 6.65 6.85
C ILE A 81 6.32 7.77 5.82
N GLU A 82 5.60 7.51 4.72
CA GLU A 82 5.23 8.53 3.73
C GLU A 82 4.26 9.56 4.31
N VAL A 83 3.37 9.14 5.20
CA VAL A 83 2.45 10.05 5.89
C VAL A 83 3.23 10.94 6.87
N VAL A 84 4.17 10.36 7.62
CA VAL A 84 5.04 11.12 8.54
C VAL A 84 5.88 12.13 7.77
N TRP A 85 6.49 11.72 6.65
CA TRP A 85 7.16 12.64 5.73
C TRP A 85 6.24 13.73 5.21
N GLY A 86 5.00 13.39 4.85
CA GLY A 86 3.99 14.36 4.42
C GLY A 86 3.71 15.42 5.48
N VAL A 87 3.62 15.04 6.76
CA VAL A 87 3.46 15.98 7.87
C VAL A 87 4.65 16.95 7.94
N VAL A 88 5.88 16.42 7.95
CA VAL A 88 7.10 17.25 8.03
C VAL A 88 7.22 18.17 6.81
N LYS A 89 7.03 17.64 5.59
CA LYS A 89 7.07 18.40 4.34
C LYS A 89 6.04 19.53 4.35
N ASN A 90 4.82 19.29 4.83
CA ASN A 90 3.79 20.32 4.92
C ASN A 90 4.20 21.45 5.89
N ARG A 91 4.77 21.12 7.06
CA ARG A 91 5.22 22.14 8.03
C ARG A 91 6.39 22.97 7.49
N ILE A 92 7.33 22.34 6.80
CA ILE A 92 8.40 23.05 6.09
C ILE A 92 7.84 23.90 4.94
N GLY A 93 6.84 23.40 4.20
CA GLY A 93 6.20 24.12 3.10
C GLY A 93 5.46 25.39 3.53
N VAL A 94 4.81 25.37 4.71
CA VAL A 94 4.12 26.55 5.27
C VAL A 94 5.07 27.71 5.54
N ARG A 95 6.31 27.41 5.92
CA ARG A 95 7.35 28.42 6.12
C ARG A 95 8.65 27.92 5.46
N PRO A 96 8.90 28.25 4.20
CA PRO A 96 10.12 27.84 3.50
C PRO A 96 11.39 28.35 4.20
N SER A 97 12.47 27.58 4.12
CA SER A 97 13.78 27.96 4.65
C SER A 97 14.55 28.81 3.64
N LYS A 98 15.44 29.69 4.11
CA LYS A 98 16.22 30.60 3.24
C LYS A 98 17.48 29.94 2.70
N ASP A 99 18.03 29.00 3.44
CA ASP A 99 19.23 28.26 3.09
C ASP A 99 19.19 26.81 3.62
N MET A 100 20.18 26.01 3.23
CA MET A 100 20.28 24.60 3.58
C MET A 100 20.58 24.36 5.07
N GLY A 101 21.26 25.30 5.74
CA GLY A 101 21.56 25.19 7.17
C GLY A 101 20.31 25.39 8.03
N GLU A 102 19.50 26.39 7.68
CA GLU A 102 18.18 26.62 8.27
C GLU A 102 17.26 25.42 7.98
N LEU A 103 17.23 24.93 6.73
CA LEU A 103 16.42 23.77 6.36
C LEU A 103 16.76 22.54 7.20
N ARG A 104 18.05 22.22 7.34
CA ARG A 104 18.50 21.09 8.16
C ARG A 104 18.05 21.23 9.61
N THR A 105 18.32 22.37 10.23
CA THR A 105 17.94 22.65 11.62
C THR A 105 16.45 22.49 11.83
N ARG A 106 15.65 22.95 10.86
CA ARG A 106 14.19 22.85 10.94
C ARG A 106 13.68 21.43 10.72
N LEU A 107 14.28 20.68 9.80
CA LEU A 107 13.95 19.26 9.65
C LEU A 107 14.20 18.52 10.97
N GLU A 108 15.35 18.71 11.60
CA GLU A 108 15.68 18.09 12.90
C GLU A 108 14.65 18.45 13.99
N LEU A 109 14.24 19.72 14.07
CA LEU A 109 13.19 20.18 15.00
C LEU A 109 11.81 19.56 14.70
N GLU A 110 11.39 19.58 13.44
CA GLU A 110 10.07 19.05 13.05
C GLU A 110 9.99 17.54 13.25
N PHE A 111 11.05 16.79 12.90
CA PHE A 111 11.12 15.36 13.19
C PHE A 111 11.10 15.07 14.69
N SER A 112 11.79 15.88 15.51
CA SER A 112 11.77 15.73 16.97
C SER A 112 10.38 15.99 17.58
N SER A 113 9.52 16.73 16.89
CA SER A 113 8.14 16.99 17.33
C SER A 113 7.14 15.91 16.91
N ILE A 114 7.57 14.89 16.15
CA ILE A 114 6.71 13.77 15.77
C ILE A 114 6.56 12.82 16.96
N GLU A 115 5.40 12.89 17.60
CA GLU A 115 5.01 11.98 18.68
C GLU A 115 4.47 10.63 18.18
N SER A 116 4.39 9.65 19.09
CA SER A 116 3.78 8.33 18.83
C SER A 116 2.34 8.41 18.33
N SER A 117 1.58 9.43 18.73
CA SER A 117 0.22 9.68 18.27
C SER A 117 0.13 9.89 16.75
N HIS A 118 1.10 10.60 16.17
CA HIS A 118 1.21 10.82 14.72
C HIS A 118 1.50 9.51 13.99
N TRP A 119 2.41 8.70 14.54
CA TRP A 119 2.73 7.38 14.01
C TRP A 119 1.53 6.43 14.06
N LEU A 120 0.79 6.40 15.17
CA LEU A 120 -0.43 5.61 15.28
C LEU A 120 -1.51 6.07 14.28
N GLY A 121 -1.63 7.37 14.05
CA GLY A 121 -2.51 7.92 13.02
C GLY A 121 -2.11 7.48 11.60
N ALA A 122 -0.82 7.59 11.27
CA ALA A 122 -0.27 7.14 10.01
C ALA A 122 -0.44 5.64 9.79
N TYR A 123 -0.20 4.85 10.83
CA TYR A 123 -0.37 3.40 10.82
C TYR A 123 -1.82 3.00 10.55
N ARG A 124 -2.78 3.55 11.31
CA ARG A 124 -4.21 3.30 11.09
C ARG A 124 -4.67 3.67 9.68
N LYS A 125 -4.09 4.73 9.10
CA LYS A 125 -4.37 5.10 7.72
C LYS A 125 -3.88 4.02 6.75
N ALA A 126 -2.65 3.53 6.91
CA ALA A 126 -2.15 2.43 6.09
C ALA A 126 -3.03 1.17 6.25
N GLN A 127 -3.44 0.84 7.48
CA GLN A 127 -4.36 -0.28 7.74
C GLN A 127 -5.68 -0.15 6.97
N SER A 128 -6.26 1.05 6.90
CA SER A 128 -7.49 1.26 6.12
C SER A 128 -7.32 0.99 4.63
N PHE A 129 -6.13 1.23 4.07
CA PHE A 129 -5.81 0.86 2.68
C PHE A 129 -5.54 -0.65 2.56
N GLU A 130 -4.82 -1.24 3.51
CA GLU A 130 -4.61 -2.69 3.57
C GLU A 130 -5.96 -3.44 3.55
N ASP A 131 -6.92 -3.00 4.37
CA ASP A 131 -8.26 -3.60 4.49
C ASP A 131 -9.06 -3.42 3.18
N MET A 132 -9.06 -2.21 2.61
CA MET A 132 -9.72 -1.92 1.34
C MET A 132 -9.18 -2.79 0.20
N TYR A 133 -7.85 -2.95 0.10
CA TYR A 133 -7.25 -3.76 -0.95
C TYR A 133 -7.49 -5.25 -0.73
N PHE A 134 -7.52 -5.70 0.52
CA PHE A 134 -7.83 -7.10 0.82
C PHE A 134 -9.27 -7.44 0.45
N SER A 135 -10.25 -6.64 0.88
CA SER A 135 -11.67 -6.88 0.57
C SER A 135 -11.93 -6.86 -0.92
N THR A 136 -11.34 -5.90 -1.64
CA THR A 136 -11.58 -5.77 -3.09
C THR A 136 -10.91 -6.91 -3.88
N ALA A 137 -9.74 -7.39 -3.42
CA ALA A 137 -9.10 -8.55 -4.03
C ALA A 137 -9.94 -9.82 -3.83
N GLU A 138 -10.55 -9.97 -2.66
CA GLU A 138 -11.47 -11.07 -2.36
C GLU A 138 -12.74 -10.99 -3.21
N ASP A 139 -13.38 -9.82 -3.31
CA ASP A 139 -14.55 -9.60 -4.17
C ASP A 139 -14.26 -9.89 -5.66
N ALA A 140 -13.09 -9.48 -6.16
CA ALA A 140 -12.68 -9.75 -7.54
C ALA A 140 -12.48 -11.26 -7.80
N LEU A 141 -11.89 -11.99 -6.85
CA LEU A 141 -11.74 -13.45 -6.91
C LEU A 141 -13.10 -14.15 -6.88
N LEU A 142 -14.03 -13.70 -6.04
CA LEU A 142 -15.38 -14.27 -5.96
C LEU A 142 -16.23 -13.97 -7.20
N GLY A 143 -15.98 -12.86 -7.89
CA GLY A 143 -16.65 -12.49 -9.14
C GLY A 143 -16.27 -13.38 -10.33
N ASP A 144 -15.03 -13.85 -10.40
CA ASP A 144 -14.57 -14.77 -11.45
C ASP A 144 -15.18 -16.18 -11.26
N GLU A 145 -15.22 -16.70 -10.02
CA GLU A 145 -15.79 -18.03 -9.72
C GLU A 145 -17.32 -18.11 -9.94
N ALA A 146 -18.02 -16.98 -9.87
CA ALA A 146 -19.46 -16.92 -10.17
C ALA A 146 -19.76 -16.98 -11.68
N SER A 147 -18.77 -16.76 -12.55
CA SER A 147 -18.94 -16.80 -14.00
C SER A 147 -18.84 -18.22 -14.59
N ASP A 148 -18.15 -19.14 -13.91
CA ASP A 148 -18.00 -20.53 -14.35
C ASP A 148 -19.16 -21.44 -13.88
N ALA A 149 -19.92 -21.04 -12.86
CA ALA A 149 -21.03 -21.84 -12.33
C ALA A 149 -22.34 -21.74 -13.15
N ASP A 150 -22.46 -20.80 -14.09
CA ASP A 150 -23.66 -20.65 -14.95
C ASP A 150 -23.54 -21.39 -16.30
N SER A 151 -22.37 -21.96 -16.60
CA SER A 151 -22.14 -22.74 -17.84
C SER A 151 -22.68 -24.18 -17.76
N ASP A 152 -22.79 -24.77 -16.57
CA ASP A 152 -23.17 -26.19 -16.42
C ASP A 152 -24.69 -26.44 -16.36
N LEU A 153 -25.51 -25.40 -16.16
CA LEU A 153 -26.98 -25.53 -16.10
C LEU A 153 -27.67 -25.46 -17.47
N LEU A 154 -26.96 -25.17 -18.56
CA LEU A 154 -27.51 -25.15 -19.93
C LEU A 154 -27.21 -26.41 -20.75
N ARG A 155 -26.57 -27.42 -20.16
CA ARG A 155 -26.22 -28.69 -20.84
C ARG A 155 -27.04 -29.90 -20.39
N GLU A 156 -28.24 -29.69 -19.83
CA GLU A 156 -29.16 -30.80 -19.49
C GLU A 156 -30.59 -30.64 -20.07
N SER A 157 -30.80 -29.77 -21.06
CA SER A 157 -32.13 -29.59 -21.68
C SER A 157 -32.24 -29.95 -23.17
N CYS A 158 -31.24 -30.59 -23.76
CA CYS A 158 -31.28 -31.06 -25.16
C CYS A 158 -30.98 -32.56 -25.26
N ASP A 159 -31.73 -33.38 -24.53
CA ASP A 159 -31.92 -34.79 -24.85
C ASP A 159 -33.28 -35.22 -24.29
N SER A 160 -34.35 -35.02 -25.07
CA SER A 160 -35.60 -35.80 -24.99
C SER A 160 -36.47 -35.53 -26.23
N GLU A 161 -36.49 -36.55 -27.09
CA GLU A 161 -37.49 -36.97 -28.10
C GLU A 161 -37.73 -36.11 -29.36
#